data_AF-A0AAW8JFC3-F1
#
_entry.id   AF-A0AAW8JFC3-F1
#
_cell.length_a   1.000
_cell.length_b   1.000
_cell.length_c   1.000
_cell.angle_alpha   90.00
_cell.angle_beta   90.00
_cell.angle_gamma   90.00
#
_symmetry.space_group_name_H-M   'P 1'
#
loop_
_entity.id
_entity.type
_entity.pdbx_description
1 polymer ?
#
loop_
_entity_poly.entity_id
_entity_poly.type
_entity_poly.pdbx_seq_one_letter_code
_entity_poly.pdbx_strand_id
1 'polypeptide(L)'
;MPNSNQNPKKQYDSSLCDMTAFYVPHKDANHLNAQDVIFNLVNSAKNISIASWNCFEDGEKLVMKGEIVANLISEIQTKLEMIEKILPMAFGDDDKKAVTL
;
A
#
# COMPACT_ATOMS: atom_id res chain seq x y z
N MET A 1 -17.58 19.29 31.38
CA MET A 1 -17.91 19.90 30.08
C MET A 1 -17.77 18.82 29.02
N PRO A 2 -18.82 18.44 28.28
CA PRO A 2 -18.66 17.48 27.19
C PRO A 2 -18.05 18.22 25.99
N ASN A 3 -16.85 17.79 25.59
CA ASN A 3 -16.10 18.36 24.48
C ASN A 3 -16.69 17.80 23.17
N SER A 4 -17.61 18.55 22.56
CA SER A 4 -18.28 18.17 21.30
C SER A 4 -17.34 18.37 20.11
N ASN A 5 -16.50 17.38 19.83
CA ASN A 5 -15.68 17.30 18.60
C ASN A 5 -16.44 16.64 17.43
N GLN A 6 -17.77 16.72 17.41
CA GLN A 6 -18.57 16.27 16.25
C GLN A 6 -18.66 17.40 15.23
N ASN A 7 -17.69 17.44 14.31
CA ASN A 7 -17.71 18.31 13.15
C ASN A 7 -18.95 17.97 12.29
N PRO A 8 -19.79 18.94 11.88
CA PRO A 8 -21.04 18.67 11.18
C PRO A 8 -20.74 17.99 9.83
N LYS A 9 -21.24 16.75 9.71
CA LYS A 9 -21.34 15.90 8.50
C LYS A 9 -20.66 16.48 7.25
N LYS A 10 -19.35 16.28 7.12
CA LYS A 10 -18.71 16.37 5.79
C LYS A 10 -19.46 15.43 4.85
N GLN A 11 -19.86 15.94 3.69
CA GLN A 11 -20.51 15.13 2.67
C GLN A 11 -19.55 14.01 2.26
N TYR A 12 -20.06 12.78 2.17
CA TYR A 12 -19.27 11.64 1.73
C TYR A 12 -18.80 11.88 0.29
N ASP A 13 -17.49 11.85 0.10
CA ASP A 13 -16.84 11.98 -1.20
C ASP A 13 -16.15 10.66 -1.54
N SER A 14 -16.77 9.87 -2.42
CA SER A 14 -16.24 8.58 -2.84
C SER A 14 -14.93 8.68 -3.61
N SER A 15 -14.58 9.87 -4.14
CA SER A 15 -13.27 10.08 -4.77
C SER A 15 -12.13 10.04 -3.75
N LEU A 16 -12.43 10.24 -2.46
CA LEU A 16 -11.51 10.08 -1.35
C LEU A 16 -11.50 8.66 -0.78
N CYS A 17 -12.17 7.68 -1.37
CA CYS A 17 -12.10 6.29 -0.91
C CYS A 17 -10.90 5.51 -1.47
N ASP A 18 -9.88 6.22 -1.96
CA ASP A 18 -8.59 5.65 -2.29
C ASP A 18 -7.84 5.30 -0.99
N MET A 19 -7.78 4.01 -0.65
CA MET A 19 -7.09 3.50 0.53
C MET A 19 -5.63 3.95 0.57
N THR A 20 -4.98 4.09 -0.59
CA THR A 20 -3.59 4.51 -0.65
C THR A 20 -3.44 5.95 -0.17
N ALA A 21 -4.42 6.82 -0.41
CA ALA A 21 -4.39 8.23 0.00
C ALA A 21 -4.38 8.41 1.52
N PHE A 22 -4.74 7.37 2.28
CA PHE A 22 -4.73 7.34 3.74
C PHE A 22 -3.53 6.58 4.32
N TYR A 23 -2.66 6.04 3.47
CA TYR A 23 -1.43 5.41 3.92
C TYR A 23 -0.35 6.47 4.20
N VAL A 24 -0.17 6.80 5.47
CA VAL A 24 0.82 7.79 5.93
C VAL A 24 1.73 7.11 6.95
N PRO A 25 3.07 7.14 6.77
CA PRO A 25 4.00 6.67 7.78
C PRO A 25 3.77 7.34 9.12
N HIS A 26 3.98 6.61 10.21
CA HIS A 26 3.90 7.20 11.55
C HIS A 26 4.93 8.34 11.69
N LYS A 27 4.58 9.41 12.40
CA LYS A 27 5.44 10.59 12.58
C LYS A 27 6.83 10.29 13.18
N ASP A 28 6.94 9.18 13.91
CA ASP A 28 8.17 8.75 14.57
C ASP A 28 8.85 7.57 13.83
N ALA A 29 8.35 7.19 12.64
CA ALA A 29 8.95 6.15 11.82
C ALA A 29 10.28 6.64 11.22
N ASN A 30 11.24 5.72 11.09
CA ASN A 30 12.53 5.97 10.45
C ASN A 30 12.77 5.00 9.29
N HIS A 31 13.93 5.14 8.64
CA HIS A 31 14.29 4.32 7.49
C HIS A 31 14.32 2.80 7.81
N LEU A 32 14.71 2.39 9.02
CA LEU A 32 14.70 0.97 9.43
C LEU A 32 13.28 0.43 9.50
N ASN A 33 12.35 1.19 10.11
CA ASN A 33 10.95 0.80 10.13
C ASN A 33 10.37 0.71 8.72
N ALA A 34 10.72 1.68 7.87
CA ALA A 34 10.27 1.72 6.49
C ALA A 34 10.79 0.53 5.67
N GLN A 35 12.06 0.13 5.86
CA GLN A 35 12.65 -1.05 5.23
C GLN A 35 11.94 -2.35 5.66
N ASP A 36 11.66 -2.52 6.96
CA ASP A 36 10.92 -3.68 7.47
C ASP A 36 9.51 -3.75 6.89
N VAL A 37 8.83 -2.61 6.79
CA VAL A 37 7.49 -2.54 6.20
C VAL A 37 7.53 -2.89 4.72
N ILE A 38 8.50 -2.36 3.95
CA ILE A 38 8.67 -2.72 2.53
C ILE A 38 8.92 -4.21 2.38
N PHE A 39 9.81 -4.80 3.18
CA PHE A 39 10.10 -6.23 3.13
C PHE A 39 8.82 -7.06 3.35
N ASN A 40 8.00 -6.68 4.33
CA ASN A 40 6.73 -7.35 4.59
C ASN A 40 5.72 -7.17 3.46
N LEU A 41 5.60 -5.96 2.90
CA LEU A 41 4.70 -5.68 1.77
C LEU A 41 5.11 -6.48 0.52
N VAL A 42 6.40 -6.53 0.21
CA VAL A 42 6.93 -7.31 -0.93
C VAL A 42 6.66 -8.80 -0.75
N ASN A 43 6.93 -9.36 0.44
CA ASN A 43 6.66 -10.77 0.71
C ASN A 43 5.16 -11.09 0.63
N SER A 44 4.31 -10.20 1.15
CA SER A 44 2.86 -10.36 1.07
C SER A 44 2.38 -10.29 -0.38
N ALA A 45 2.82 -9.30 -1.17
CA ALA A 45 2.49 -9.17 -2.59
C ALA A 45 2.94 -10.41 -3.38
N LYS A 46 4.17 -10.90 -3.14
CA LYS A 46 4.67 -12.15 -3.72
C LYS A 46 3.75 -13.34 -3.41
N ASN A 47 3.35 -13.51 -2.15
CA ASN A 47 2.48 -14.62 -1.75
C ASN A 47 1.10 -14.52 -2.41
N ILE A 48 0.54 -13.31 -2.54
CA ILE A 48 -0.73 -13.09 -3.23
C ILE A 48 -0.58 -13.36 -4.73
N SER A 49 0.55 -12.99 -5.35
CA SER A 49 0.82 -13.31 -6.76
C SER A 49 0.88 -14.82 -6.99
N ILE A 50 1.51 -15.58 -6.09
CA ILE A 50 1.52 -17.05 -6.16
C ILE A 50 0.10 -17.61 -6.03
N ALA A 51 -0.68 -17.11 -5.06
CA ALA A 51 -2.07 -17.53 -4.90
C ALA A 51 -2.93 -17.19 -6.13
N SER A 52 -2.70 -16.01 -6.73
CA SER A 52 -3.37 -15.57 -7.95
C SER A 52 -3.01 -16.46 -9.13
N TRP A 53 -1.74 -16.82 -9.28
CA TRP A 53 -1.28 -17.76 -10.32
C TRP A 53 -1.93 -19.13 -10.17
N ASN A 54 -2.06 -19.64 -8.94
CA ASN A 54 -2.73 -20.91 -8.66
C ASN A 54 -4.25 -20.90 -8.94
N CYS A 55 -4.83 -19.73 -9.24
CA CYS A 55 -6.21 -19.65 -9.74
C CYS A 55 -6.32 -19.99 -11.23
N PHE A 56 -5.19 -20.23 -11.91
CA PHE A 56 -5.12 -20.62 -13.33
C PHE A 56 -4.57 -22.04 -13.46
N GLU A 57 -5.25 -22.87 -14.24
CA GLU A 57 -4.79 -24.18 -14.71
C GLU A 57 -3.82 -23.97 -15.88
N ASP A 58 -2.63 -24.57 -15.77
CA ASP A 58 -1.49 -24.40 -16.69
C ASP A 58 -1.09 -22.94 -16.98
N GLY A 59 -1.48 -22.00 -16.10
CA GLY A 59 -1.18 -20.57 -16.24
C GLY A 59 -2.07 -19.82 -17.24
N GLU A 60 -2.99 -20.49 -17.92
CA GLU A 60 -3.79 -19.87 -19.00
C GLU A 60 -5.29 -19.88 -18.71
N LYS A 61 -5.80 -20.92 -18.05
CA LYS A 61 -7.24 -21.11 -17.87
C LYS A 61 -7.65 -20.81 -16.44
N LEU A 62 -8.46 -19.76 -16.26
CA LEU A 62 -9.02 -19.42 -14.96
C LEU A 62 -9.92 -20.57 -14.44
N VAL A 63 -9.57 -21.15 -13.30
CA VAL A 63 -10.33 -22.23 -12.63
C VAL A 63 -11.10 -21.78 -11.39
N MET A 64 -10.93 -20.52 -10.98
CA MET A 64 -11.63 -19.89 -9.86
C MET A 64 -12.62 -18.83 -10.35
N LYS A 65 -13.51 -18.35 -9.46
CA LYS A 65 -14.38 -17.21 -9.78
C LYS A 65 -13.53 -15.97 -10.09
N GLY A 66 -13.79 -15.33 -11.23
CA GLY A 66 -13.03 -14.15 -11.67
C GLY A 66 -13.01 -13.00 -10.67
N GLU A 67 -14.09 -12.82 -9.90
CA GLU A 67 -14.15 -11.83 -8.82
C GLU A 67 -13.06 -12.05 -7.74
N ILE A 68 -12.77 -13.31 -7.40
CA ILE A 68 -11.72 -13.64 -6.41
C ILE A 68 -10.37 -13.20 -6.96
N VAL A 69 -10.08 -13.52 -8.23
CA VAL A 69 -8.81 -13.15 -8.87
C VAL A 69 -8.69 -11.63 -9.03
N ALA A 70 -9.78 -10.94 -9.40
CA ALA A 70 -9.80 -9.48 -9.46
C ALA A 70 -9.48 -8.85 -8.10
N ASN A 71 -10.03 -9.39 -7.01
CA ASN A 71 -9.72 -8.93 -5.65
C ASN A 71 -8.25 -9.17 -5.28
N LEU A 72 -7.68 -10.33 -5.63
CA LEU A 72 -6.26 -10.61 -5.38
C LEU A 72 -5.34 -9.67 -6.18
N ILE A 73 -5.68 -9.38 -7.43
CA ILE A 73 -4.93 -8.42 -8.27
C ILE A 73 -5.03 -7.01 -7.68
N SER A 74 -6.22 -6.58 -7.25
CA SER A 74 -6.43 -5.29 -6.60
C SER A 74 -5.60 -5.16 -5.31
N GLU A 75 -5.46 -6.25 -4.56
CA GLU A 75 -4.66 -6.29 -3.34
C GLU A 75 -3.14 -6.18 -3.65
N ILE A 76 -2.68 -6.82 -4.73
CA ILE A 76 -1.30 -6.67 -5.23
C ILE A 76 -1.06 -5.20 -5.61
N GLN A 77 -1.94 -4.61 -6.40
CA GLN A 77 -1.81 -3.21 -6.83
C GLN A 77 -1.72 -2.26 -5.62
N THR A 78 -2.63 -2.40 -4.66
CA THR A 78 -2.64 -1.57 -3.44
C THR A 78 -1.31 -1.68 -2.69
N LYS A 79 -0.74 -2.89 -2.59
CA LYS A 79 0.56 -3.09 -1.93
C LYS A 79 1.71 -2.45 -2.69
N LEU A 80 1.71 -2.51 -4.02
CA LEU A 80 2.73 -1.84 -4.85
C LEU A 80 2.67 -0.32 -4.68
N GLU A 81 1.46 0.25 -4.64
CA GLU A 81 1.25 1.68 -4.40
C GLU A 81 1.69 2.11 -2.99
N MET A 82 1.46 1.27 -1.96
CA MET A 82 2.01 1.50 -0.61
C MET A 82 3.53 1.44 -0.60
N ILE A 83 4.13 0.45 -1.27
CA ILE A 83 5.59 0.33 -1.40
C ILE A 83 6.18 1.59 -2.03
N GLU A 84 5.60 2.08 -3.13
CA GLU A 84 6.04 3.30 -3.81
C GLU A 84 6.05 4.52 -2.86
N LYS A 85 5.05 4.66 -1.99
CA LYS A 85 4.99 5.77 -1.01
C LYS A 85 6.03 5.66 0.10
N ILE A 86 6.44 4.45 0.48
CA ILE A 86 7.39 4.23 1.59
C ILE A 86 8.84 4.21 1.09
N LEU A 87 9.06 3.83 -0.17
CA LEU A 87 10.39 3.66 -0.76
C LEU A 87 11.34 4.84 -0.47
N PRO A 88 10.91 6.11 -0.62
CA PRO A 88 11.77 7.26 -0.31
C PRO A 88 12.17 7.36 1.16
N MET A 89 11.33 6.94 2.10
CA MET A 89 11.70 6.93 3.53
C MET A 89 12.67 5.78 3.85
N ALA A 90 12.54 4.64 3.17
CA ALA A 90 13.35 3.46 3.43
C ALA A 90 14.77 3.56 2.83
N PHE A 91 14.90 4.22 1.68
CA PHE A 91 16.14 4.25 0.88
C PHE A 91 16.49 5.63 0.31
N GLY A 92 15.70 6.66 0.62
CA GLY A 92 16.09 8.03 0.26
C GLY A 92 17.27 8.47 1.11
N ASP A 93 18.28 9.01 0.46
CA ASP A 93 19.41 9.64 1.14
C ASP A 93 18.88 10.83 1.97
N ASP A 94 19.18 10.85 3.26
CA ASP A 94 19.04 12.05 4.11
C ASP A 94 19.98 13.21 3.65
N ASP A 95 20.79 12.99 2.61
CA ASP A 95 21.79 13.93 2.10
C ASP A 95 21.32 14.72 0.87
N LYS A 96 20.32 15.59 1.08
CA LYS A 96 20.34 16.92 0.46
C LYS A 96 21.04 17.92 1.39
N LYS A 97 22.25 17.61 1.85
CA LYS A 97 23.22 18.70 2.03
C LYS A 97 23.62 19.13 0.63
N ALA A 98 23.06 20.26 0.23
CA ALA A 98 23.47 20.99 -0.97
C ALA A 98 25.00 21.06 -1.03
N VAL A 99 25.62 20.21 -1.85
CA VAL A 99 26.94 20.49 -2.39
C VAL A 99 26.68 21.43 -3.56
N THR A 100 26.72 22.72 -3.25
CA THR A 100 26.90 23.77 -4.26
C THR A 100 28.23 23.47 -4.95
N LEU A 101 28.19 23.13 -6.24
CA LEU A 101 29.35 23.19 -7.12
C LEU A 101 29.57 24.64 -7.57
#